data_AF-A0AA41YDK9-F1
#
_entry.id   AF-A0AA41YDK9-F1
#
_cell.length_a   1.000
_cell.length_b   1.000
_cell.length_c   1.000
_cell.angle_alpha   90.00
_cell.angle_beta   90.00
_cell.angle_gamma   90.00
#
_symmetry.space_group_name_H-M   'P 1'
#
loop_
_entity.id
_entity.type
_entity.pdbx_description
1 polymer ?
#
loop_
_entity_poly.entity_id
_entity_poly.type
_entity_poly.pdbx_seq_one_letter_code
_entity_poly.pdbx_strand_id
1 'polypeptide(L)'
;MRPRLPDKDKRTELLIIRMTREEKIRLQSLVKRGKYGCTSDYIRSRIFKQSDRKVISLDENTNNQLKSLDYELNKIGVNLNQLSKRMNSFAGYRVDDNDRQLLRQAFEMMKNCLIFLQKYLH
;
A
#
# COMPACT_ATOMS: atom_id res chain seq x y z
N MET A 1 -2.46 0.02 -4.60
CA MET A 1 -3.11 -0.59 -5.79
C MET A 1 -3.58 0.51 -6.73
N ARG A 2 -3.52 0.30 -8.06
CA ARG A 2 -4.13 1.22 -9.04
C ARG A 2 -5.65 1.03 -9.04
N PRO A 3 -6.47 2.10 -8.98
CA PRO A 3 -7.93 1.98 -9.01
C PRO A 3 -8.39 1.34 -10.33
N ARG A 4 -9.43 0.50 -10.28
CA ARG A 4 -10.04 -0.13 -11.45
C ARG A 4 -10.79 0.94 -12.24
N LEU A 5 -10.34 1.20 -13.47
CA LEU A 5 -11.02 2.11 -14.40
C LEU A 5 -12.20 1.39 -15.08
N PRO A 6 -13.30 2.10 -15.38
CA PRO A 6 -14.39 1.60 -16.23
C PRO A 6 -13.86 1.09 -17.58
N ASP A 7 -14.52 0.09 -18.17
CA ASP A 7 -14.05 -0.53 -19.43
C ASP A 7 -13.88 0.47 -20.58
N LYS A 8 -14.74 1.50 -20.65
CA LYS A 8 -14.66 2.59 -21.62
C LYS A 8 -13.39 3.45 -21.52
N ASP A 9 -12.75 3.48 -20.35
CA ASP A 9 -11.54 4.28 -20.09
C ASP A 9 -10.27 3.42 -20.12
N LYS A 10 -10.41 2.10 -20.37
CA LYS A 10 -9.27 1.20 -20.53
C LYS A 10 -8.62 1.46 -21.88
N ARG A 11 -7.31 1.69 -21.84
CA ARG A 11 -6.48 1.85 -23.04
C ARG A 11 -6.05 0.46 -23.50
N THR A 12 -6.68 -0.03 -24.58
CA THR A 12 -6.46 -1.37 -25.16
C THR A 12 -5.32 -1.40 -26.16
N GLU A 13 -5.08 -0.29 -26.87
CA GLU A 13 -4.07 -0.21 -27.92
C GLU A 13 -2.63 -0.12 -27.38
N LEU A 14 -1.71 -0.82 -28.07
CA LEU A 14 -0.29 -0.91 -27.70
C LEU A 14 0.58 -0.01 -28.59
N LEU A 15 1.52 0.70 -27.95
CA LEU A 15 2.60 1.45 -28.62
C LEU A 15 3.94 0.79 -28.26
N ILE A 16 4.66 0.27 -29.26
CA ILE A 16 5.99 -0.31 -29.10
C ILE A 16 7.03 0.68 -29.61
N ILE A 17 7.97 1.06 -28.74
CA ILE A 17 9.07 1.97 -29.08
C ILE A 17 10.37 1.19 -28.97
N ARG A 18 11.11 1.09 -30.09
CA ARG A 18 12.49 0.57 -30.06
C ARG A 18 13.43 1.68 -29.62
N MET A 19 14.32 1.35 -28.70
CA MET A 19 15.26 2.30 -28.12
C MET A 19 16.58 1.62 -27.82
N THR A 20 17.65 2.39 -27.94
CA THR A 20 18.99 2.00 -27.51
C THR A 20 19.05 1.88 -25.98
N ARG A 21 20.12 1.25 -25.48
CA ARG A 21 20.33 1.10 -24.03
C ARG A 21 20.43 2.45 -23.32
N GLU A 22 21.12 3.41 -23.93
CA GLU A 22 21.32 4.75 -23.37
C GLU A 22 20.02 5.54 -23.28
N GLU A 23 19.19 5.47 -24.33
CA GLU A 23 17.87 6.10 -24.33
C GLU A 23 16.95 5.52 -23.24
N LYS A 24 17.02 4.19 -23.04
CA LYS A 24 16.26 3.54 -21.97
C LYS A 24 16.70 4.01 -20.59
N ILE A 25 18.00 4.15 -20.35
CA ILE A 25 18.55 4.67 -19.08
C ILE A 25 18.13 6.13 -18.87
N ARG A 26 18.23 6.96 -19.91
CA ARG A 26 17.80 8.36 -19.87
C ARG A 26 16.30 8.46 -19.59
N LEU A 27 15.47 7.63 -20.21
CA LEU A 27 14.04 7.59 -19.94
C LEU A 27 13.76 7.24 -18.47
N GLN A 28 14.42 6.23 -17.92
CA GLN A 28 14.25 5.86 -16.51
C GLN A 28 14.65 6.98 -15.55
N SER A 29 15.71 7.74 -15.86
CA SER A 29 16.11 8.88 -15.03
C SER A 29 15.08 10.01 -15.08
N LEU A 30 14.48 10.27 -16.25
CA LEU A 30 13.42 11.27 -16.42
C LEU A 30 12.14 10.90 -15.68
N VAL A 31 11.74 9.62 -15.68
CA VAL A 31 10.59 9.12 -14.93
C VAL A 31 10.77 9.37 -13.43
N LYS A 32 11.95 9.04 -12.90
CA LYS A 32 12.30 9.26 -11.49
C LYS A 32 12.30 10.76 -11.12
N ARG A 33 12.96 11.59 -11.93
CA ARG A 33 13.02 13.05 -11.71
C ARG A 33 11.63 13.70 -11.73
N GLY A 34 10.76 13.26 -12.65
CA GLY A 34 9.40 13.76 -12.77
C GLY A 34 8.41 13.21 -11.73
N LYS A 35 8.86 12.38 -10.78
CA LYS A 35 8.02 11.72 -9.76
C LYS A 35 6.81 10.99 -10.36
N TYR A 36 6.99 10.33 -11.51
CA TYR A 36 5.94 9.52 -12.14
C TYR A 36 5.94 8.12 -11.54
N GLY A 37 4.75 7.54 -11.33
CA GLY A 37 4.61 6.18 -10.78
C GLY A 37 5.10 5.09 -11.74
N CYS A 38 5.09 5.34 -13.05
CA CYS A 38 5.64 4.42 -14.04
C CYS A 38 6.07 5.14 -15.33
N THR A 39 6.85 4.44 -16.16
CA THR A 39 7.33 4.94 -17.45
C THR A 39 6.20 5.27 -18.42
N SER A 40 5.15 4.45 -18.44
CA SER A 40 4.01 4.68 -19.34
C SER A 40 3.25 5.96 -18.99
N ASP A 41 3.17 6.33 -17.72
CA ASP A 41 2.52 7.59 -17.31
C ASP A 41 3.37 8.80 -17.72
N TYR A 42 4.71 8.70 -17.63
CA TYR A 42 5.63 9.72 -18.12
C TYR A 42 5.55 9.91 -19.64
N ILE A 43 5.56 8.81 -20.40
CA ILE A 43 5.47 8.88 -21.87
C ILE A 43 4.13 9.51 -22.29
N ARG A 44 3.03 9.12 -21.64
CA ARG A 44 1.72 9.68 -21.92
C ARG A 44 1.62 11.16 -21.57
N SER A 45 2.19 11.59 -20.44
CA SER A 45 2.18 13.02 -20.09
C SER A 45 2.96 13.88 -21.08
N ARG A 46 4.02 13.32 -21.68
CA ARG A 46 4.80 14.00 -22.73
C ARG A 46 4.11 14.01 -24.09
N ILE A 47 3.52 12.89 -24.52
CA ILE A 47 2.91 12.77 -25.86
C ILE A 47 1.54 13.44 -25.91
N PHE A 48 0.67 13.15 -24.95
CA PHE A 48 -0.73 13.55 -25.02
C PHE A 48 -1.03 14.85 -24.26
N LYS A 49 -0.03 15.46 -23.60
CA LYS A 49 -0.16 16.66 -22.74
C LYS A 49 -1.29 16.58 -21.70
N GLN A 50 -1.84 15.39 -21.47
CA GLN A 50 -3.01 15.16 -20.63
C GLN A 50 -2.51 14.96 -19.20
N SER A 51 -2.10 16.05 -18.57
CA SER A 51 -1.75 16.08 -17.16
C SER A 51 -2.98 16.34 -16.31
N ASP A 52 -3.99 15.46 -16.37
CA ASP A 52 -4.96 15.35 -15.28
C ASP A 52 -4.35 14.55 -14.13
N ARG A 53 -3.09 14.87 -13.78
CA ARG A 53 -2.57 14.48 -12.48
C ARG A 53 -3.34 15.37 -11.52
N LYS A 54 -4.41 14.83 -10.93
CA LYS A 54 -4.90 15.34 -9.66
C LYS A 54 -3.73 15.25 -8.69
N VAL A 55 -2.93 16.31 -8.64
CA VAL A 55 -1.94 16.50 -7.61
C VAL A 55 -2.77 16.74 -6.37
N ILE A 56 -3.03 15.67 -5.63
CA ILE A 56 -3.59 15.78 -4.29
C ILE A 56 -2.45 16.41 -3.48
N SER A 57 -2.46 17.74 -3.41
CA SER A 57 -1.60 18.48 -2.50
C SER A 57 -2.16 18.25 -1.11
N LEU A 58 -1.59 17.30 -0.39
CA LEU A 58 -1.81 17.19 1.03
C LEU A 58 -1.04 18.32 1.71
N ASP A 59 -1.67 18.97 2.66
CA ASP A 59 -0.99 19.90 3.53
C ASP A 59 0.12 19.16 4.31
N GLU A 60 1.13 19.92 4.74
CA GLU A 60 2.33 19.37 5.37
C GLU A 60 2.00 18.60 6.66
N ASN A 61 0.96 19.04 7.39
CA ASN A 61 0.50 18.39 8.61
C ASN A 61 -0.11 17.01 8.30
N THR A 62 -1.01 16.91 7.32
CA THR A 62 -1.61 15.64 6.89
C THR A 62 -0.57 14.65 6.37
N ASN A 63 0.45 15.13 5.66
CA ASN A 63 1.55 14.29 5.18
C ASN A 63 2.40 13.74 6.34
N ASN A 64 2.67 14.55 7.37
CA ASN A 64 3.39 14.13 8.56
C ASN A 64 2.58 13.12 9.39
N GLN A 65 1.28 13.34 9.53
CA GLN A 65 0.37 12.38 10.17
C GLN A 65 0.35 11.03 9.46
N LEU A 66 0.29 11.01 8.13
CA LEU A 66 0.34 9.77 7.35
C LEU A 66 1.67 9.03 7.52
N LYS A 67 2.80 9.75 7.54
CA LYS A 67 4.11 9.13 7.80
C LYS A 67 4.22 8.56 9.22
N SER A 68 3.69 9.28 10.20
CA SER A 68 3.62 8.79 11.59
C SER A 68 2.79 7.52 11.69
N LEU A 69 1.63 7.50 11.00
CA LEU A 69 0.76 6.33 10.95
C LEU A 69 1.45 5.12 10.28
N ASP A 70 2.14 5.33 9.14
CA ASP A 70 2.91 4.29 8.46
C ASP A 70 4.05 3.73 9.35
N TYR A 71 4.69 4.60 10.12
CA TYR A 71 5.72 4.22 11.09
C TYR A 71 5.17 3.35 12.23
N GLU A 72 4.05 3.75 12.84
CA GLU A 72 3.41 2.96 13.90
C GLU A 72 2.86 1.63 13.38
N LEU A 73 2.30 1.60 12.17
CA LEU A 73 1.87 0.35 11.51
C LEU A 73 3.05 -0.61 11.29
N ASN A 74 4.22 -0.09 10.87
CA ASN A 74 5.42 -0.89 10.74
C ASN A 74 5.88 -1.48 12.08
N LYS A 75 5.83 -0.73 13.18
CA LYS A 75 6.14 -1.26 14.52
C LYS A 75 5.19 -2.38 14.92
N ILE A 76 3.89 -2.21 14.69
CA ILE A 76 2.89 -3.27 14.97
C ILE A 76 3.22 -4.53 14.17
N GLY A 77 3.54 -4.38 12.88
CA GLY A 77 3.95 -5.49 12.02
C GLY A 77 5.22 -6.21 12.50
N VAL A 78 6.24 -5.46 12.94
CA VAL A 78 7.48 -6.04 13.50
C VAL A 78 7.19 -6.82 14.79
N ASN A 79 6.38 -6.26 15.70
CA ASN A 79 6.02 -6.92 16.96
C ASN A 79 5.23 -8.21 16.72
N LEU A 80 4.27 -8.20 15.78
CA LEU A 80 3.53 -9.40 15.38
C LEU A 80 4.45 -10.48 14.78
N ASN A 81 5.43 -10.08 13.96
CA ASN A 81 6.41 -11.00 13.40
C ASN A 81 7.30 -11.61 14.49
N GLN A 82 7.72 -10.81 15.47
CA GLN A 82 8.49 -11.31 16.62
C GLN A 82 7.67 -12.29 17.46
N LEU A 83 6.40 -12.00 17.72
CA LEU A 83 5.48 -12.89 18.42
C LEU A 83 5.32 -14.21 17.66
N SER A 84 5.09 -14.14 16.35
CA SER A 84 4.99 -15.32 15.47
C SER A 84 6.26 -16.18 15.52
N LYS A 85 7.44 -15.55 15.45
CA LYS A 85 8.73 -16.25 15.58
C LYS A 85 8.91 -16.90 16.94
N ARG A 86 8.55 -16.20 18.03
CA ARG A 86 8.61 -16.75 19.40
C ARG A 86 7.68 -17.96 19.57
N MET A 87 6.47 -17.88 19.05
CA MET A 87 5.51 -18.99 19.03
C MET A 87 6.07 -20.18 18.23
N ASN A 88 6.69 -19.93 17.08
CA ASN A 88 7.29 -20.98 16.25
C ASN A 88 8.56 -21.59 16.87
N SER A 89 9.30 -20.85 17.69
CA SER A 89 10.53 -21.33 18.36
C SER A 89 10.28 -22.06 19.68
N PHE A 90 9.07 -21.97 20.25
CA PHE A 90 8.72 -22.64 21.50
C PHE A 90 8.47 -24.13 21.25
N ALA A 91 9.50 -24.97 21.42
CA ALA A 91 9.43 -26.41 21.21
C ALA A 91 8.55 -27.18 22.23
N GLY A 92 8.08 -26.52 23.30
CA GLY A 92 7.31 -27.14 24.39
C GLY A 92 5.82 -26.81 24.44
N TYR A 93 5.34 -25.86 23.63
CA TYR A 93 3.92 -25.50 23.56
C TYR A 93 3.52 -25.38 22.10
N ARG A 94 3.06 -26.49 21.52
CA ARG A 94 2.42 -26.49 20.20
C ARG A 94 1.08 -25.80 20.38
N VAL A 95 1.01 -24.51 20.04
CA VAL A 95 -0.24 -23.76 19.92
C VAL A 95 -1.13 -24.55 18.97
N ASP A 96 -2.07 -25.28 19.56
CA ASP A 96 -2.93 -26.19 18.83
C ASP A 96 -4.08 -25.42 18.19
N ASP A 97 -4.95 -26.13 17.46
CA ASP A 97 -6.06 -25.48 16.81
C ASP A 97 -7.09 -24.92 17.81
N ASN A 98 -7.16 -25.44 19.04
CA ASN A 98 -8.00 -24.90 20.12
C ASN A 98 -7.46 -23.56 20.63
N ASP A 99 -6.15 -23.46 20.87
CA ASP A 99 -5.52 -22.20 21.30
C ASP A 99 -5.72 -21.10 20.25
N ARG A 100 -5.58 -21.46 18.96
CA ARG A 100 -5.84 -20.54 17.84
C ARG A 100 -7.31 -20.11 17.78
N GLN A 101 -8.22 -21.03 18.06
CA GLN A 101 -9.66 -20.77 18.06
C GLN A 101 -10.05 -19.86 19.24
N LEU A 102 -9.49 -20.10 20.43
CA LEU A 102 -9.65 -19.25 21.61
C LEU A 102 -9.12 -17.84 21.36
N LEU A 103 -7.93 -17.69 20.77
CA LEU A 103 -7.36 -16.39 20.42
C LEU A 103 -8.21 -15.66 19.38
N ARG A 104 -8.75 -16.36 18.38
CA ARG A 104 -9.70 -15.79 17.41
C ARG A 104 -10.98 -15.32 18.07
N GLN A 105 -11.55 -16.10 18.98
CA GLN A 105 -12.75 -15.72 19.72
C GLN A 105 -12.51 -14.49 20.59
N ALA A 106 -11.39 -14.45 21.31
CA ALA A 106 -11.00 -13.29 22.11
C ALA A 106 -10.82 -12.03 21.23
N PHE A 107 -10.22 -12.19 20.05
CA PHE A 107 -10.06 -11.09 19.09
C PHE A 107 -11.39 -10.58 18.56
N GLU A 108 -12.32 -11.46 18.16
CA GLU A 108 -13.66 -11.05 17.72
C GLU A 108 -14.46 -10.39 18.85
N MET A 109 -14.33 -10.86 20.10
CA MET A 109 -14.94 -10.17 21.25
C MET A 109 -14.39 -8.76 21.44
N MET A 110 -13.06 -8.57 21.39
CA MET A 110 -12.44 -7.25 21.50
C MET A 110 -12.89 -6.31 20.37
N LYS A 111 -12.97 -6.83 19.15
CA LYS A 111 -13.47 -6.10 17.98
C LYS A 111 -14.94 -5.70 18.15
N ASN A 112 -15.79 -6.59 18.63
CA ASN A 112 -17.20 -6.30 18.90
C ASN A 112 -17.36 -5.25 20.01
N CYS A 113 -16.55 -5.31 21.07
CA CYS A 113 -16.51 -4.27 22.10
C CYS A 113 -16.08 -2.91 21.52
N LEU A 114 -15.08 -2.89 20.64
CA LEU A 114 -14.64 -1.66 19.98
C LEU A 114 -15.72 -1.07 19.08
N ILE A 115 -16.39 -1.90 18.27
CA ILE A 115 -17.52 -1.48 17.42
C ILE A 115 -18.66 -0.95 18.28
N PHE A 116 -18.96 -1.61 19.39
CA PHE A 116 -19.96 -1.15 20.35
C PHE A 116 -19.57 0.22 20.92
N LEU A 117 -18.36 0.37 21.46
CA LEU A 117 -17.88 1.65 22.01
C LEU A 117 -17.90 2.78 20.96
N GLN A 118 -17.49 2.50 19.72
CA GLN A 118 -17.55 3.45 18.61
C GLN A 118 -18.98 3.91 18.30
N LYS A 119 -19.97 3.04 18.47
CA LYS A 119 -21.39 3.38 18.28
C LYS A 119 -21.93 4.34 19.35
N TYR A 120 -21.36 4.34 20.55
CA TYR A 120 -21.80 5.20 21.67
C TYR A 120 -20.90 6.44 21.90
N LEU A 121 -19.80 6.56 21.15
CA LEU A 121 -18.88 7.72 21.17
C LEU A 121 -19.20 8.75 20.07
N HIS A 122 -20.36 8.63 19.41
CA HIS A 122 -20.95 9.62 18.51
C HIS A 122 -22.25 10.18 19.09
#